data_AF-A0A841EIH8-F1
#
_entry.id   AF-A0A841EIH8-F1
#
_cell.length_a   1.000
_cell.length_b   1.000
_cell.length_c   1.000
_cell.angle_alpha   90.00
_cell.angle_beta   90.00
_cell.angle_gamma   90.00
#
_symmetry.space_group_name_H-M   'P 1'
#
loop_
_entity.id
_entity.type
_entity.pdbx_description
1 polymer ?
#
loop_
_entity_poly.entity_id
_entity_poly.type
_entity_poly.pdbx_seq_one_letter_code
_entity_poly.pdbx_strand_id
1 'polypeptide(L)' 'MTDTTPLGHTPSAGNAHAATEDQQAAGIAERTLQRARERLAALDDMPTADHVAVFDELHQELSTVLNGLENDDGRRGG' A
#
# COMPACT_ATOMS: atom_id res chain seq x y z
N MET A 1 -46.12 9.88 27.18
CA MET A 1 -45.61 8.54 26.83
C MET A 1 -44.62 8.74 25.71
N THR A 2 -43.35 8.45 26.02
CA THR A 2 -42.17 8.34 25.15
C THR A 2 -42.49 7.46 23.93
N ASP A 3 -41.86 7.59 22.76
CA ASP A 3 -40.42 7.65 22.55
C ASP A 3 -40.14 8.23 21.15
N THR A 4 -39.32 9.27 21.10
CA THR A 4 -38.78 9.83 19.87
C THR A 4 -37.64 8.91 19.43
N THR A 5 -37.95 7.86 18.67
CA THR A 5 -36.93 6.99 18.08
C THR A 5 -36.01 7.82 17.17
N PRO A 6 -34.71 8.01 17.48
CA PRO A 6 -33.82 8.70 16.59
C PRO A 6 -33.38 7.76 15.48
N LEU A 7 -33.53 8.30 14.27
CA LEU A 7 -32.95 7.92 12.98
C LEU A 7 -31.64 7.10 13.06
N GLY A 8 -31.64 6.01 12.28
CA GLY A 8 -30.53 5.69 11.36
C GLY A 8 -29.17 5.35 11.98
N HIS A 9 -29.00 4.12 12.44
CA HIS A 9 -27.68 3.50 12.35
C HIS A 9 -27.50 3.00 10.92
N THR A 10 -26.95 3.84 10.05
CA THR A 10 -26.34 3.38 8.79
C THR A 10 -25.01 2.71 9.11
N PRO A 11 -24.85 1.38 8.98
CA PRO A 11 -23.52 0.80 8.86
C PRO A 11 -23.03 1.11 7.43
N SER A 12 -22.47 2.30 7.18
CA SER A 12 -22.06 2.61 5.80
C SER A 12 -20.87 3.55 5.66
N ALA A 13 -20.64 4.48 6.59
CA ALA A 13 -19.46 5.35 6.50
C ALA A 13 -18.16 4.59 6.85
N GLY A 14 -18.11 3.87 7.97
CA GLY A 14 -16.87 3.19 8.41
C GLY A 14 -16.30 2.18 7.40
N ASN A 15 -17.17 1.37 6.77
CA ASN A 15 -16.73 0.36 5.80
C ASN A 15 -16.33 0.96 4.44
N ALA A 16 -16.97 2.06 4.01
CA ALA A 16 -16.62 2.69 2.74
C ALA A 16 -15.26 3.38 2.79
N HIS A 17 -14.92 3.98 3.94
CA HIS A 17 -13.61 4.60 4.18
C HIS A 17 -12.49 3.55 4.25
N ALA A 18 -12.68 2.44 4.99
CA ALA A 18 -11.71 1.35 5.02
C ALA A 18 -11.45 0.74 3.63
N ALA A 19 -12.52 0.51 2.85
CA ALA A 19 -12.38 -0.04 1.49
C ALA A 19 -11.68 0.92 0.50
N THR A 20 -11.80 2.24 0.69
CA THR A 20 -11.10 3.23 -0.16
C THR A 20 -9.64 3.37 0.21
N GLU A 21 -9.29 3.24 1.48
CA GLU A 21 -7.91 3.29 1.93
C GLU A 21 -7.16 1.99 1.55
N ASP A 22 -7.80 0.81 1.64
CA ASP A 22 -7.25 -0.46 1.14
C ASP A 22 -6.96 -0.43 -0.37
N GLN A 23 -7.87 0.15 -1.16
CA GLN A 23 -7.66 0.33 -2.61
C GLN A 23 -6.53 1.32 -2.91
N GLN A 24 -6.34 2.35 -2.08
CA GLN A 24 -5.22 3.28 -2.24
C GLN A 24 -3.89 2.61 -1.90
N ALA A 25 -3.84 1.86 -0.80
CA ALA A 25 -2.68 1.05 -0.40
C ALA A 25 -2.30 0.04 -1.49
N ALA A 26 -3.26 -0.70 -2.04
CA ALA A 26 -3.05 -1.62 -3.15
C ALA A 26 -2.53 -0.91 -4.41
N GLY A 27 -3.10 0.26 -4.75
CA GLY A 27 -2.66 1.04 -5.91
C GLY A 27 -1.25 1.61 -5.77
N ILE A 28 -0.80 1.92 -4.55
CA ILE A 28 0.58 2.33 -4.26
C ILE A 28 1.52 1.12 -4.42
N ALA A 29 1.16 -0.03 -3.85
CA ALA A 29 1.95 -1.25 -3.94
C ALA A 29 2.14 -1.72 -5.39
N GLU A 30 1.07 -1.75 -6.19
CA GLU A 30 1.12 -2.13 -7.61
C GLU A 30 2.01 -1.20 -8.42
N ARG A 31 1.93 0.11 -8.17
CA ARG A 31 2.74 1.11 -8.88
C ARG A 31 4.23 0.99 -8.52
N THR A 32 4.55 0.75 -7.25
CA THR A 32 5.93 0.50 -6.82
C THR A 32 6.47 -0.78 -7.45
N LEU A 33 5.69 -1.86 -7.46
CA LEU A 33 6.07 -3.13 -8.08
C LEU A 33 6.34 -2.98 -9.59
N GLN A 34 5.49 -2.22 -10.29
CA GLN A 34 5.67 -1.95 -11.71
C GLN A 34 6.98 -1.21 -12.00
N ARG A 35 7.29 -0.16 -11.21
CA ARG A 35 8.56 0.57 -11.32
C ARG A 35 9.78 -0.30 -11.00
N ALA A 36 9.66 -1.17 -10.00
CA ALA A 36 10.72 -2.11 -9.66
C ALA A 36 11.01 -3.06 -10.83
N ARG A 37 9.96 -3.61 -11.47
CA ARG A 37 10.11 -4.46 -12.67
C ARG A 37 10.76 -3.72 -13.83
N GLU A 38 10.40 -2.48 -14.08
CA GLU A 38 11.02 -1.65 -15.14
C GLU A 38 12.51 -1.42 -14.87
N ARG A 39 12.90 -1.13 -13.62
CA ARG A 39 14.32 -1.01 -13.24
C ARG A 39 15.07 -2.33 -13.37
N LEU A 40 14.45 -3.44 -12.99
CA LEU A 40 15.04 -4.78 -13.16
C LEU A 40 15.24 -5.11 -14.65
N ALA A 41 14.30 -4.74 -15.53
CA ALA A 41 14.47 -4.94 -16.97
C ALA A 41 15.62 -4.09 -17.55
N ALA A 42 15.86 -2.90 -17.01
CA ALA A 42 16.98 -2.05 -17.41
C ALA A 42 18.35 -2.56 -16.93
N LEU A 43 18.38 -3.48 -15.95
CA LEU A 43 19.64 -4.09 -15.48
C LEU A 43 20.29 -4.97 -16.53
N ASP A 44 19.52 -5.63 -17.39
CA ASP A 44 20.06 -6.51 -18.43
C ASP A 44 21.01 -5.76 -19.39
N ASP A 45 20.82 -4.44 -19.54
CA ASP A 45 21.65 -3.57 -20.37
C ASP A 45 22.80 -2.89 -19.59
N MET A 46 22.88 -3.09 -18.26
CA MET A 46 23.88 -2.47 -17.38
C MET A 46 25.05 -3.41 -17.05
N PRO A 47 26.24 -2.87 -16.72
CA PRO A 47 27.34 -3.67 -16.19
C PRO A 47 26.95 -4.40 -14.90
N THR A 48 27.32 -5.68 -14.78
CA THR A 48 27.00 -6.51 -13.60
C THR A 48 27.54 -5.92 -12.28
N ALA A 49 28.62 -5.13 -12.35
CA ALA A 49 29.16 -4.42 -11.18
C ALA A 49 28.15 -3.44 -10.56
N ASP A 50 27.25 -2.89 -11.36
CA ASP A 50 26.25 -1.90 -10.93
C ASP A 50 24.93 -2.57 -10.48
N HIS A 51 24.74 -3.86 -10.78
CA HIS A 51 23.51 -4.59 -10.45
C HIS A 51 23.26 -4.62 -8.94
N VAL A 52 24.31 -4.80 -8.15
CA VAL A 52 24.21 -4.90 -6.68
C VAL A 52 23.66 -3.61 -6.08
N ALA A 53 24.14 -2.45 -6.55
CA ALA A 53 23.67 -1.15 -6.05
C ALA A 53 22.17 -0.94 -6.36
N VAL A 54 21.73 -1.30 -7.57
CA VAL A 54 20.32 -1.22 -7.96
C VAL A 54 19.46 -2.20 -7.17
N PHE A 55 19.94 -3.42 -6.90
CA PHE A 55 19.21 -4.39 -6.07
C PHE A 55 19.05 -3.89 -4.63
N ASP A 56 20.09 -3.30 -4.04
CA ASP A 56 20.03 -2.72 -2.69
C ASP A 56 19.02 -1.57 -2.62
N GLU A 57 19.03 -0.65 -3.59
CA GLU A 57 18.07 0.44 -3.68
C GLU A 57 16.62 -0.07 -3.83
N LEU A 58 16.40 -1.05 -4.73
CA LEU A 58 15.08 -1.66 -4.91
C LEU A 58 14.61 -2.38 -3.66
N HIS A 59 15.49 -3.10 -2.99
CA HIS A 59 15.17 -3.79 -1.74
C HIS A 59 14.76 -2.79 -0.65
N GLN A 60 15.46 -1.66 -0.53
CA GLN A 60 15.15 -0.61 0.44
C GLN A 60 13.81 0.08 0.13
N GLU A 61 13.54 0.39 -1.14
CA GLU A 61 12.27 0.99 -1.58
C GLU A 61 11.08 0.06 -1.28
N LEU A 62 11.19 -1.22 -1.67
CA LEU A 62 10.15 -2.21 -1.42
C LEU A 62 9.94 -2.47 0.08
N SER A 63 11.02 -2.59 0.86
CA SER A 63 10.93 -2.76 2.31
C SER A 63 10.25 -1.57 2.99
N THR A 64 10.49 -0.35 2.50
CA THR A 64 9.85 0.85 3.02
C THR A 64 8.36 0.86 2.72
N VAL A 65 7.97 0.51 1.50
CA VAL A 65 6.56 0.43 1.10
C VAL A 65 5.84 -0.67 1.89
N LEU A 66 6.43 -1.86 2.00
CA LEU A 66 5.84 -2.97 2.76
C LEU A 66 5.66 -2.64 4.24
N ASN A 67 6.67 -2.05 4.89
CA ASN A 67 6.53 -1.57 6.26
C ASN A 67 5.45 -0.49 6.38
N GLY A 68 5.32 0.41 5.39
CA GLY A 68 4.26 1.40 5.36
C GLY A 68 2.85 0.77 5.30
N LEU A 69 2.71 -0.31 4.52
CA LEU A 69 1.47 -1.06 4.38
C LEU A 69 1.14 -1.86 5.65
N GLU A 70 2.11 -2.54 6.28
CA GLU A 70 1.92 -3.26 7.54
C GLU A 70 1.51 -2.31 8.69
N ASN A 71 2.06 -1.09 8.71
CA ASN A 71 1.70 -0.09 9.70
C ASN A 71 0.31 0.52 9.46
N ASP A 72 -0.15 0.60 8.20
CA ASP A 72 -1.52 1.03 7.86
C ASP A 72 -2.54 -0.03 8.28
N ASP A 73 -2.24 -1.30 7.99
CA ASP A 73 -3.07 -2.46 8.35
C ASP A 73 -3.14 -2.64 9.88
N GLY A 74 -2.00 -2.50 10.57
CA GLY A 74 -1.92 -2.55 12.03
C GLY A 74 -2.63 -1.40 12.75
N ARG A 75 -2.84 -0.25 12.08
CA ARG A 75 -3.57 0.91 12.63
C ARG A 75 -5.08 0.77 12.47
N ARG A 76 -5.56 -0.05 11.53
CA ARG A 76 -6.98 -0.37 11.36
C ARG A 76 -7.45 -1.53 12.23
N GLY A 77 -6.55 -2.37 12.73
CA GLY A 77 -6.86 -3.53 13.58
C GLY A 77 -6.86 -3.29 15.11
N GLY A 78 -6.67 -2.05 15.58
CA GLY A 78 -6.51 -1.69 17.01
C GLY A 78 -7.69 -0.96 17.63
#